data_AF-A0A2T5YL57-F1
#
_entry.id   AF-A0A2T5YL57-F1
#
_cell.length_a   1.000
_cell.length_b   1.000
_cell.length_c   1.000
_cell.angle_alpha   90.00
_cell.angle_beta   90.00
_cell.angle_gamma   90.00
#
_symmetry.space_group_name_H-M   'P 1'
#
loop_
_entity.id
_entity.type
_entity.pdbx_description
1 polymer ?
#
loop_
_entity_poly.entity_id
_entity_poly.type
_entity_poly.pdbx_seq_one_letter_code
_entity_poly.pdbx_strand_id
1 'polypeptide(L)'
;MRANKKYFTAQNLYILWAIISGIAIVVVPLILGLTSSGGEQKPLTWIAFTIEPIVWGFLLLSVLTALIFQEWVKRYWYINLLVLGLTAWILFSYYFQ
;
A
#
# COMPACT_ATOMS: atom_id res chain seq x y z
N MET A 1 -16.70 -24.26 -8.54
CA MET A 1 -17.06 -22.84 -8.63
C MET A 1 -16.01 -22.08 -9.45
N ARG A 2 -16.24 -21.82 -10.74
CA ARG A 2 -15.31 -21.12 -11.66
C ARG A 2 -15.91 -19.83 -12.25
N ALA A 3 -16.90 -19.23 -11.58
CA ALA A 3 -17.62 -18.07 -12.07
C ALA A 3 -17.48 -16.89 -11.08
N ASN A 4 -16.33 -16.20 -11.12
CA ASN A 4 -16.17 -14.79 -10.69
C ASN A 4 -14.73 -14.23 -10.82
N LYS A 5 -13.80 -14.96 -11.45
CA LYS A 5 -12.38 -14.57 -11.52
C LYS A 5 -12.05 -13.39 -12.45
N LYS A 6 -13.02 -12.79 -13.14
CA LYS A 6 -12.73 -11.77 -14.15
C LYS A 6 -12.34 -10.41 -13.56
N TYR A 7 -12.81 -10.10 -12.34
CA TYR A 7 -12.60 -8.78 -11.71
C TYR A 7 -11.67 -8.82 -10.49
N PHE A 8 -11.49 -9.98 -9.86
CA PHE A 8 -10.66 -10.11 -8.66
C PHE A 8 -9.31 -10.75 -9.04
N THR A 9 -8.37 -9.92 -9.48
CA THR A 9 -6.99 -10.30 -9.81
C THR A 9 -6.02 -9.68 -8.81
N ALA A 10 -4.85 -10.29 -8.64
CA ALA A 10 -3.78 -9.74 -7.79
C ALA A 10 -3.38 -8.30 -8.20
N GLN A 11 -3.34 -8.02 -9.51
CA GLN A 11 -3.07 -6.68 -10.04
C GLN A 11 -4.12 -5.66 -9.57
N ASN A 12 -5.40 -6.02 -9.63
CA ASN A 12 -6.48 -5.14 -9.21
C ASN A 12 -6.42 -4.85 -7.71
N LEU A 13 -5.93 -5.78 -6.89
CA LEU A 13 -5.72 -5.55 -5.46
C LEU A 13 -4.61 -4.54 -5.18
N TYR A 14 -3.48 -4.67 -5.87
CA TYR A 14 -2.39 -3.70 -5.77
C TYR A 14 -2.80 -2.30 -6.23
N ILE A 15 -3.52 -2.22 -7.36
CA ILE A 15 -4.04 -0.97 -7.90
C ILE A 15 -5.06 -0.36 -6.93
N LEU A 16 -5.98 -1.16 -6.40
CA LEU A 16 -6.99 -0.70 -5.44
C LEU A 16 -6.32 -0.13 -4.18
N TRP A 17 -5.33 -0.83 -3.63
CA TRP A 17 -4.58 -0.35 -2.47
C TRP A 17 -3.82 0.94 -2.76
N ALA A 18 -3.19 1.05 -3.94
CA ALA A 18 -2.51 2.27 -4.36
C ALA A 18 -3.47 3.45 -4.48
N ILE A 19 -4.67 3.25 -5.03
CA ILE A 19 -5.71 4.28 -5.13
C ILE A 19 -6.18 4.72 -3.74
N ILE A 20 -6.49 3.77 -2.85
CA ILE A 20 -6.90 4.06 -1.47
C ILE A 20 -5.81 4.84 -0.73
N SER A 21 -4.55 4.44 -0.90
CA SER A 21 -3.38 5.10 -0.32
C SER A 21 -3.22 6.54 -0.84
N GLY A 22 -3.39 6.76 -2.14
CA GLY A 22 -3.35 8.10 -2.74
C GLY A 22 -4.47 9.01 -2.22
N ILE A 23 -5.69 8.47 -2.06
CA ILE A 23 -6.81 9.19 -1.46
C ILE A 23 -6.50 9.54 0.00
N ALA A 24 -5.92 8.62 0.77
CA ALA A 24 -5.57 8.86 2.17
C ALA A 24 -4.50 9.95 2.34
N ILE A 25 -3.56 10.07 1.40
CA ILE A 25 -2.50 11.10 1.43
C ILE A 25 -3.05 12.47 0.97
N VAL A 26 -3.88 12.51 -0.07
CA VAL A 26 -4.27 13.78 -0.71
C VAL A 26 -5.62 14.27 -0.22
N VAL A 27 -6.65 13.42 -0.29
CA VAL A 27 -8.05 13.83 -0.10
C VAL A 27 -8.37 13.99 1.38
N VAL A 28 -7.89 13.07 2.23
CA VAL A 28 -8.22 13.09 3.66
C VAL A 28 -7.73 14.36 4.36
N PRO A 29 -6.49 14.84 4.17
CA PRO A 29 -6.03 16.10 4.77
C PRO A 29 -6.82 17.32 4.33
N LEU A 30 -7.28 17.34 3.06
CA LEU A 30 -8.10 18.42 2.52
C LEU A 30 -9.48 18.45 3.20
N ILE A 31 -10.14 17.30 3.35
CA ILE A 31 -11.45 17.21 4.01
C ILE A 31 -11.34 17.56 5.50
N LEU A 32 -10.26 17.13 6.16
CA LEU A 32 -10.03 17.38 7.58
C LEU A 32 -9.51 18.79 7.89
N GLY A 33 -9.33 19.65 6.86
CA GLY A 33 -8.86 21.03 7.04
C GLY A 33 -7.43 21.13 7.60
N LEU A 34 -6.63 20.06 7.47
CA LEU A 34 -5.25 20.00 7.98
C LEU A 34 -4.31 20.96 7.23
N THR A 35 -4.75 21.48 6.08
CA THR A 35 -4.01 22.43 5.22
C THR A 35 -4.32 23.90 5.51
N SER A 36 -5.13 24.22 6.52
CA SER A 36 -5.47 25.60 6.90
C SER A 36 -4.27 26.37 7.49
N SER A 37 -4.24 27.69 7.27
CA SER A 37 -3.11 28.56 7.66
C SER A 37 -2.95 28.62 9.18
N GLY A 38 -1.77 28.21 9.67
CA GLY A 38 -1.43 28.20 11.10
C GLY A 38 -0.67 26.98 11.59
N GLY A 39 -0.46 25.96 10.74
CA GLY A 39 0.34 24.79 11.12
C GLY A 39 0.79 23.95 9.92
N GLU A 40 1.82 24.41 9.22
CA GLU A 40 2.47 23.67 8.10
C GLU A 40 2.98 22.28 8.52
N GLN A 41 3.13 22.04 9.83
CA GLN A 41 3.52 20.76 10.37
C GLN A 41 2.41 19.71 10.30
N LYS A 42 1.12 20.08 10.33
CA LYS A 42 0.01 19.11 10.40
C LYS A 42 -0.07 18.21 9.15
N PRO A 43 0.03 18.73 7.91
CA PRO A 43 0.05 17.89 6.71
C PRO A 43 1.28 16.97 6.66
N LEU A 44 2.46 17.46 7.03
CA LEU A 44 3.69 16.67 7.02
C LEU A 44 3.63 15.53 8.04
N THR A 45 3.15 15.82 9.25
CA THR A 45 2.90 14.82 10.28
C THR A 45 1.89 13.77 9.81
N TRP A 46 0.79 14.19 9.19
CA TRP A 46 -0.19 13.26 8.63
C TRP A 46 0.42 12.33 7.57
N ILE A 47 1.20 12.87 6.63
CA ILE A 47 1.88 12.08 5.61
C ILE A 47 2.81 11.07 6.28
N ALA A 48 3.62 11.49 7.26
CA ALA A 48 4.53 10.61 7.98
C ALA A 48 3.79 9.44 8.67
N PHE A 49 2.67 9.72 9.35
CA PHE A 49 1.84 8.69 9.99
C PHE A 49 1.07 7.81 8.99
N THR A 50 0.85 8.27 7.76
CA THR A 50 0.10 7.51 6.74
C THR A 50 1.00 6.58 5.93
N ILE A 51 2.29 6.93 5.76
CA ILE A 51 3.25 6.12 5.00
C ILE A 51 3.42 4.73 5.61
N GLU A 52 3.57 4.63 6.93
CA GLU A 52 3.79 3.34 7.61
C GLU A 52 2.64 2.34 7.38
N PRO A 53 1.35 2.69 7.61
CA PRO A 53 0.21 1.85 7.25
C PRO A 53 0.18 1.45 5.77
N ILE A 54 0.55 2.36 4.85
CA ILE A 54 0.59 2.07 3.41
C ILE A 54 1.62 0.97 3.11
N VAL A 55 2.81 1.09 3.68
CA VAL A 55 3.91 0.12 3.51
C VAL A 55 3.52 -1.23 4.08
N TRP A 56 2.95 -1.27 5.29
CA TRP A 56 2.43 -2.49 5.89
C TRP A 56 1.32 -3.15 5.05
N GLY A 57 0.44 -2.34 4.44
CA GLY A 57 -0.59 -2.86 3.54
C GLY A 57 -0.03 -3.50 2.28
N PHE A 58 0.99 -2.91 1.64
CA PHE A 58 1.67 -3.52 0.50
C PHE A 58 2.38 -4.82 0.88
N LEU A 59 3.03 -4.86 2.06
CA LEU A 59 3.65 -6.08 2.58
C LEU A 59 2.60 -7.18 2.77
N LEU A 60 1.49 -6.87 3.45
CA LEU A 60 0.39 -7.81 3.67
C LEU A 60 -0.20 -8.30 2.35
N LEU A 61 -0.44 -7.41 1.39
CA LEU A 61 -0.97 -7.77 0.08
C LEU A 61 -0.02 -8.68 -0.69
N SER A 62 1.30 -8.51 -0.56
CA SER A 62 2.27 -9.40 -1.20
C SER A 62 2.21 -10.82 -0.65
N VAL A 63 2.06 -10.96 0.67
CA VAL A 63 1.90 -12.25 1.33
C VAL A 63 0.55 -12.87 0.94
N LEU A 64 -0.54 -12.10 1.01
CA LEU A 64 -1.88 -12.59 0.65
C LEU A 64 -1.98 -12.97 -0.83
N THR A 65 -1.37 -12.20 -1.74
CA THR A 65 -1.36 -12.54 -3.16
C THR A 65 -0.52 -13.78 -3.42
N ALA A 66 0.56 -14.01 -2.67
CA ALA A 66 1.31 -15.26 -2.73
C ALA A 66 0.50 -16.49 -2.33
N LEU A 67 -0.34 -16.36 -1.30
CA LEU A 67 -1.16 -17.47 -0.81
C LEU A 67 -2.40 -17.73 -1.69
N ILE A 68 -3.11 -16.67 -2.08
CA ILE A 68 -4.42 -16.77 -2.76
C ILE A 68 -4.27 -16.90 -4.28
N PHE A 69 -3.30 -16.20 -4.88
CA PHE A 69 -3.12 -16.13 -6.33
C PHE A 69 -1.82 -16.82 -6.77
N GLN A 70 -1.67 -18.09 -6.41
CA GLN A 70 -0.48 -18.89 -6.72
C GLN A 70 -0.11 -18.88 -8.22
N GLU A 71 -1.11 -18.95 -9.11
CA GLU A 71 -0.88 -18.89 -10.57
C GLU A 71 -0.33 -17.53 -11.02
N TRP A 72 -0.72 -16.44 -10.36
CA TRP A 72 -0.16 -15.12 -10.62
C TRP A 72 1.27 -15.04 -10.12
N VAL A 73 1.56 -15.56 -8.93
CA VAL A 73 2.93 -15.60 -8.40
C VAL A 73 3.85 -16.44 -9.27
N LYS A 74 3.43 -17.61 -9.75
CA LYS A 74 4.26 -18.41 -10.67
C LYS A 74 4.70 -17.60 -11.90
N ARG A 75 3.83 -16.72 -12.40
CA ARG A 75 4.08 -15.90 -13.60
C ARG A 75 4.80 -14.58 -13.32
N TYR A 76 4.52 -13.96 -12.18
CA TYR A 76 4.96 -12.61 -11.82
C TYR A 76 5.67 -12.57 -10.46
N TRP A 77 6.37 -13.64 -10.08
CA TRP A 77 7.01 -13.79 -8.78
C TRP A 77 7.96 -12.63 -8.47
N TYR A 78 8.63 -12.09 -9.49
CA TYR A 78 9.55 -10.96 -9.38
C TYR A 78 8.86 -9.69 -8.89
N ILE A 79 7.57 -9.47 -9.21
CA ILE A 79 6.81 -8.32 -8.71
C ILE A 79 6.58 -8.48 -7.21
N ASN A 80 6.16 -9.67 -6.77
CA ASN A 80 5.98 -9.94 -5.34
C ASN A 80 7.29 -9.85 -4.57
N LEU A 81 8.39 -10.36 -5.14
CA LEU A 81 9.71 -10.27 -4.53
C LEU A 81 10.18 -8.82 -4.42
N LEU A 82 9.93 -8.00 -5.44
CA LEU A 82 10.24 -6.57 -5.43
C LEU A 82 9.41 -5.82 -4.39
N VAL A 83 8.10 -6.08 -4.30
CA VAL A 83 7.24 -5.45 -3.28
C VAL A 83 7.66 -5.88 -1.87
N LEU A 84 7.89 -7.18 -1.63
CA LEU A 84 8.39 -7.70 -0.36
C LEU A 84 9.73 -7.05 0.01
N GLY A 85 10.68 -7.03 -0.92
CA GLY A 85 12.02 -6.49 -0.68
C GLY A 85 11.98 -5.00 -0.35
N LEU A 86 11.23 -4.20 -1.12
CA LEU A 86 11.10 -2.77 -0.88
C LEU A 86 10.39 -2.47 0.44
N THR A 87 9.26 -3.13 0.71
CA THR A 87 8.50 -2.89 1.94
C THR A 87 9.26 -3.36 3.18
N ALA A 88 9.93 -4.52 3.13
CA ALA A 88 10.79 -4.99 4.20
C ALA A 88 11.99 -4.06 4.44
N TRP A 89 12.63 -3.58 3.37
CA TRP A 89 13.73 -2.61 3.48
C TRP A 89 13.28 -1.30 4.13
N ILE A 90 12.14 -0.73 3.69
CA ILE A 90 11.61 0.50 4.27
C ILE A 90 11.31 0.33 5.76
N LEU A 91 10.64 -0.76 6.14
CA LEU A 91 10.33 -1.04 7.55
C LEU A 91 11.60 -1.29 8.36
N PHE A 92 12.57 -2.00 7.81
CA PHE A 92 13.86 -2.23 8.47
C PHE A 92 14.57 -0.91 8.77
N SER A 93 14.70 -0.03 7.77
CA SER A 93 15.31 1.29 7.94
C SER A 93 14.50 2.21 8.86
N TYR A 94 13.19 1.99 8.99
CA TYR A 94 12.35 2.80 9.86
C TYR A 94 12.46 2.42 11.34
N TYR A 95 12.63 1.13 11.65
CA TYR A 95 12.67 0.65 13.05
C TYR A 95 14.07 0.33 13.59
N PHE A 96 15.06 0.09 12.74
CA PHE A 96 16.38 -0.42 13.15
C PHE A 96 17.55 0.51 12.80
N GLN A 97 17.30 1.69 12.24
CA GLN A 97 18.28 2.78 12.08
C GLN A 97 17.84 3.99 12.90
#